data_AF-A0A0D3E3N9-F1
#
_entry.id   AF-A0A0D3E3N9-F1
#
_cell.length_a   1.000
_cell.length_b   1.000
_cell.length_c   1.000
_cell.angle_alpha   90.00
_cell.angle_beta   90.00
_cell.angle_gamma   90.00
#
_symmetry.space_group_name_H-M   'P 1'
#
loop_
_entity.id
_entity.type
_entity.pdbx_description
1 polymer ?
#
loop_
_entity_poly.entity_id
_entity_poly.type
_entity_poly.pdbx_seq_one_letter_code
_entity_poly.pdbx_strand_id
1 'polypeptide(L)' 'MTVRCDVATKSADSVNAAESDLSEEENEAKAKVGSLIRVTAPLKGYHVNPIPEVDL' A
#
# COMPACT_ATOMS: atom_id res chain seq x y z
N MET A 1 -43.04 14.29 -3.85
CA MET A 1 -42.33 13.19 -3.14
C MET A 1 -40.90 13.65 -2.91
N THR A 2 -40.56 14.08 -1.70
CA THR A 2 -39.22 14.61 -1.38
C THR A 2 -38.33 13.49 -0.88
N VAL A 3 -37.35 13.09 -1.68
CA VAL A 3 -36.29 12.15 -1.27
C VAL A 3 -35.24 12.93 -0.48
N ARG A 4 -34.93 12.47 0.72
CA ARG A 4 -33.86 13.03 1.56
C ARG A 4 -32.72 12.02 1.57
N CYS A 5 -31.54 12.43 1.13
CA CYS A 5 -30.34 11.60 1.16
C CYS A 5 -29.67 11.80 2.52
N ASP A 6 -29.87 10.86 3.43
CA ASP A 6 -29.00 10.76 4.62
C ASP A 6 -27.62 10.29 4.17
N VAL A 7 -26.59 11.08 4.49
CA VAL A 7 -25.21 10.69 4.24
C VAL A 7 -24.83 9.66 5.29
N ALA A 8 -24.68 8.40 4.88
CA ALA A 8 -24.11 7.39 5.75
C ALA A 8 -22.62 7.71 5.92
N THR A 9 -22.26 8.41 7.00
CA THR A 9 -20.87 8.46 7.45
C THR A 9 -20.49 7.05 7.83
N LYS A 10 -19.77 6.36 6.95
CA LYS A 10 -19.12 5.09 7.28
C LYS A 10 -18.18 5.39 8.44
N SER A 11 -18.58 4.99 9.65
CA SER A 11 -17.73 5.04 10.84
C SER A 11 -16.39 4.45 10.45
N ALA A 12 -15.31 5.12 10.84
CA ALA A 12 -13.96 4.61 10.73
C ALA A 12 -13.87 3.37 11.63
N ASP A 13 -14.33 2.23 11.09
CA ASP A 13 -14.14 0.94 11.71
C ASP A 13 -12.63 0.74 11.78
N SER A 14 -12.17 0.79 13.01
CA SER A 14 -10.79 0.77 13.43
C SER A 14 -10.05 -0.38 12.76
N VAL A 15 -9.20 -0.06 11.78
CA VAL A 15 -8.09 -0.91 11.37
C VAL A 15 -7.00 -0.87 12.44
N ASN A 16 -7.35 -1.12 13.70
CA ASN A 16 -6.38 -1.56 14.70
C ASN A 16 -6.31 -3.08 14.65
N ALA A 17 -6.01 -3.61 13.47
CA ALA A 17 -5.78 -5.02 13.27
C ALA A 17 -4.35 -5.30 13.74
N ALA A 18 -4.25 -5.69 15.01
CA ALA A 18 -3.09 -6.33 15.64
C ALA A 18 -1.73 -5.68 15.31
N GLU A 19 -1.22 -4.88 16.25
CA GLU A 19 0.22 -4.79 16.50
C GLU A 19 0.70 -6.20 16.92
N SER A 20 0.70 -7.13 15.97
CA SER A 20 1.36 -8.42 16.11
C SER A 20 2.82 -8.10 16.39
N ASP A 21 3.45 -8.69 17.40
CA ASP A 21 4.88 -8.48 17.68
C ASP A 21 5.70 -8.69 16.40
N LEU A 22 6.06 -7.59 15.76
CA LEU A 22 6.83 -7.60 14.54
C LEU A 22 8.29 -7.80 14.91
N SER A 23 9.02 -8.54 14.09
CA SER A 23 10.48 -8.57 14.25
C SER A 23 11.04 -7.15 14.11
N GLU A 24 12.19 -6.89 14.74
CA GLU A 24 12.90 -5.62 14.58
C GLU A 24 13.13 -5.28 13.10
N GLU A 25 13.42 -6.31 12.27
CA GLU A 25 13.54 -6.18 10.82
C GLU A 25 12.25 -5.67 10.15
N GLU A 26 11.09 -6.20 10.52
CA GLU A 26 9.82 -5.76 9.91
C GLU A 26 9.47 -4.33 10.35
N ASN A 27 9.77 -3.96 11.60
CA ASN A 27 9.62 -2.58 12.08
C ASN A 27 10.52 -1.61 11.31
N GLU A 28 11.78 -1.96 11.09
CA GLU A 28 12.70 -1.16 10.27
C GLU A 28 12.25 -1.05 8.81
N ALA A 29 11.66 -2.12 8.25
CA ALA A 29 11.11 -2.10 6.90
C ALA A 29 9.89 -1.18 6.80
N LYS A 30 8.99 -1.23 7.78
CA LYS A 30 7.81 -0.35 7.86
C LYS A 30 8.20 1.11 8.02
N ALA A 31 9.27 1.41 8.74
CA ALA A 31 9.80 2.77 8.87
C ALA A 31 10.27 3.37 7.53
N LYS A 32 10.58 2.55 6.52
CA LYS A 32 11.05 3.01 5.20
C LYS A 32 9.89 3.33 4.23
N VAL A 33 8.64 3.06 4.60
CA VAL A 33 7.47 3.36 3.76
C VAL A 33 7.41 4.85 3.42
N GLY A 34 7.25 5.16 2.13
CA GLY A 34 7.24 6.54 1.61
C GLY A 34 8.62 7.10 1.25
N SER A 35 9.71 6.38 1.54
CA SER A 35 11.05 6.78 1.10
C SER A 35 11.22 6.58 -0.41
N LEU A 36 12.02 7.45 -1.04
CA LEU A 36 12.44 7.27 -2.42
C LEU A 36 13.49 6.15 -2.51
N ILE A 37 13.35 5.27 -3.50
CA ILE A 37 14.28 4.15 -3.73
C ILE A 37 14.81 4.12 -5.16
N ARG A 38 15.91 3.38 -5.36
CA ARG A 38 16.49 3.05 -6.67
C ARG A 38 16.77 1.56 -6.71
N VAL A 39 16.45 0.91 -7.83
CA VAL A 39 16.80 -0.49 -8.07
C VAL A 39 18.30 -0.58 -8.34
N THR A 40 18.99 -1.55 -7.74
CA THR A 40 20.46 -1.66 -7.78
C THR A 40 20.95 -2.93 -8.48
N ALA A 41 20.06 -3.89 -8.75
CA ALA A 41 20.38 -5.14 -9.40
C ALA A 41 19.46 -5.33 -10.62
N PRO A 42 19.93 -5.98 -11.71
CA PRO A 42 19.12 -6.21 -12.89
C PRO A 42 17.84 -6.97 -12.56
N LEU A 43 16.68 -6.44 -12.97
CA LEU A 43 15.39 -7.03 -12.66
C LEU A 43 14.38 -6.79 -13.79
N LYS A 44 13.85 -7.87 -14.36
CA LYS A 44 12.86 -7.82 -15.45
C LYS A 44 11.42 -7.85 -14.91
N GLY A 45 10.60 -6.87 -15.29
CA GLY A 45 9.18 -6.77 -14.99
C GLY A 45 8.29 -6.90 -16.24
N TYR A 46 7.15 -7.58 -16.11
CA TYR A 46 6.26 -7.94 -17.24
C TYR A 46 4.80 -7.45 -17.07
N HIS A 47 4.53 -6.64 -16.04
CA HIS A 47 3.18 -6.21 -15.68
C HIS A 47 2.92 -4.72 -15.94
N VAL A 48 3.86 -4.03 -16.59
CA VAL A 48 3.71 -2.61 -16.90
C VAL A 48 2.90 -2.46 -18.18
N ASN A 49 1.68 -1.93 -18.13
CA ASN A 49 0.91 -1.70 -19.35
C ASN A 49 1.45 -0.48 -20.13
N PRO A 50 1.56 -0.52 -21.48
CA PRO A 50 1.41 -1.66 -22.40
C PRO A 50 2.75 -2.37 -22.72
N ILE A 51 3.78 -2.18 -21.89
CA ILE A 51 5.15 -2.62 -22.16
C ILE A 51 5.34 -4.09 -21.75
N PRO A 52 5.67 -5.00 -22.67
CA PRO A 52 5.76 -6.42 -22.37
C PRO A 52 6.94 -6.77 -21.45
N GLU A 53 8.08 -6.07 -21.54
CA GLU A 53 9.25 -6.29 -20.70
C GLU A 53 9.89 -4.95 -20.32
N VAL A 54 10.17 -4.77 -19.04
CA VAL A 54 10.86 -3.60 -18.47
C VAL A 54 12.05 -4.09 -17.67
N ASP A 55 13.23 -3.54 -17.93
CA ASP A 55 14.39 -3.67 -17.05
C ASP A 55 14.37 -2.54 -16.02
N LEU A 56 14.39 -2.88 -14.72
CA LEU A 56 14.17 -1.97 -13.60
C LEU A 56 15.47 -1.50 -12.93
#